data_AF-A7RZP0-F1
#
_entry.id   AF-A7RZP0-F1
#
_cell.length_a   1.000
_cell.length_b   1.000
_cell.length_c   1.000
_cell.angle_alpha   90.00
_cell.angle_beta   90.00
_cell.angle_gamma   90.00
#
_symmetry.space_group_name_H-M   'P 1'
#
loop_
_entity.id
_entity.type
_entity.pdbx_description
1 polymer ?
#
loop_
_entity_poly.entity_id
_entity_poly.type
_entity_poly.pdbx_seq_one_letter_code
_entity_poly.pdbx_strand_id
1 'polypeptide(L)' 'VVDYATCMCCVKGLFYHCTKDSEDEGSMADEPCSCTGPACVPRWGCLGVLALLMPCIWCYLPVAGCRKACSSC' A
#
# COMPACT_ATOMS: atom_id res chain seq x y z
N VAL A 1 -3.70 4.52 13.49
CA VAL A 1 -2.62 5.51 13.73
C VAL A 1 -1.57 5.46 12.63
N VAL A 2 -0.99 4.28 12.31
CA VAL A 2 -0.01 4.13 11.21
C VAL A 2 -0.58 4.60 9.88
N ASP A 3 -1.78 4.17 9.47
CA ASP A 3 -2.34 4.56 8.17
C ASP A 3 -2.53 6.08 8.00
N TYR A 4 -2.91 6.76 9.08
CA TYR A 4 -3.08 8.22 9.10
C TYR A 4 -1.74 8.95 9.10
N ALA A 5 -0.74 8.42 9.81
CA ALA A 5 0.59 9.01 9.88
C ALA A 5 1.39 8.83 8.57
N THR A 6 1.13 7.74 7.85
CA THR A 6 1.84 7.41 6.60
C THR A 6 1.03 7.72 5.35
N CYS A 7 -0.12 8.39 5.48
CA CYS A 7 -0.99 8.76 4.36
C CYS A 7 -1.52 7.54 3.55
N MET A 8 -1.58 6.35 4.17
CA MET A 8 -2.06 5.12 3.51
C MET A 8 -3.53 5.15 3.15
N CYS A 9 -4.32 6.03 3.78
CA CYS A 9 -5.71 6.27 3.42
C CYS A 9 -5.84 6.71 1.94
N CYS A 10 -4.91 7.52 1.46
CA CYS A 10 -4.87 8.00 0.08
C CYS A 10 -4.53 6.86 -0.91
N VAL A 11 -3.63 5.96 -0.51
CA VAL A 11 -3.25 4.77 -1.30
C VAL A 11 -4.46 3.84 -1.45
N LYS A 12 -5.17 3.56 -0.35
CA LYS A 12 -6.39 2.73 -0.36
C LYS A 12 -7.48 3.32 -1.25
N GLY A 13 -7.71 4.64 -1.17
CA GLY A 13 -8.68 5.33 -2.02
C GLY A 13 -8.30 5.31 -3.50
N LEU A 14 -7.02 5.49 -3.83
CA LEU A 14 -6.55 5.41 -5.21
C LEU A 14 -6.71 3.99 -5.76
N PHE A 15 -6.31 2.96 -5.00
CA PHE A 15 -6.49 1.58 -5.43
C PHE A 15 -7.96 1.22 -5.60
N TYR A 16 -8.83 1.67 -4.68
CA TYR A 16 -10.26 1.48 -4.83
C TYR A 16 -10.79 2.10 -6.14
N HIS A 17 -10.33 3.30 -6.51
CA HIS A 17 -10.71 3.93 -7.78
C HIS A 17 -10.07 3.27 -9.01
N CYS A 18 -8.82 2.82 -8.92
CA CYS A 18 -8.12 2.15 -10.01
C CYS A 18 -8.66 0.74 -10.27
N THR A 19 -9.19 0.05 -9.25
CA THR A 19 -9.73 -1.30 -9.42
C THR A 19 -11.24 -1.37 -9.44
N LYS A 20 -11.95 -0.24 -9.31
CA LYS A 20 -13.43 -0.14 -9.22
C LYS A 20 -14.24 -0.75 -10.37
N ASP A 21 -13.58 -1.16 -11.46
CA ASP A 21 -14.22 -1.74 -12.65
C ASP A 21 -13.48 -3.01 -13.13
N SER A 22 -12.75 -3.69 -12.23
CA SER A 22 -11.90 -4.85 -12.54
C SER A 22 -12.06 -5.92 -11.49
N GLU A 23 -11.91 -7.21 -11.79
CA GLU A 23 -12.19 -8.32 -10.87
C GLU A 23 -11.44 -8.30 -9.50
N ASP A 24 -10.46 -7.40 -9.35
CA ASP A 24 -9.67 -7.11 -8.14
C ASP A 24 -10.24 -5.94 -7.29
N GLU A 25 -11.55 -5.67 -7.38
CA GLU A 25 -12.24 -4.65 -6.57
C GLU A 25 -12.04 -4.93 -5.08
N GLY A 26 -11.57 -3.93 -4.32
CA GLY A 26 -11.32 -4.07 -2.89
C GLY A 26 -10.01 -4.79 -2.53
N SER A 27 -9.67 -5.90 -3.20
CA SER A 27 -8.44 -6.67 -2.97
C SER A 27 -7.18 -5.81 -2.99
N MET A 28 -7.07 -4.86 -3.93
CA MET A 28 -5.95 -3.90 -3.98
C MET A 28 -5.90 -2.90 -2.83
N ALA A 29 -7.05 -2.48 -2.32
CA ALA A 29 -7.14 -1.55 -1.21
C ALA A 29 -6.96 -2.24 0.15
N ASP A 30 -7.36 -3.50 0.28
CA ASP A 30 -7.19 -4.28 1.51
C ASP A 30 -5.72 -4.68 1.72
N GLU A 31 -5.02 -5.07 0.65
CA GLU A 31 -3.62 -5.50 0.71
C GLU A 31 -2.71 -4.67 -0.22
N PRO A 32 -2.51 -3.37 0.04
CA PRO A 32 -1.77 -2.50 -0.87
C PRO A 32 -0.32 -2.92 -1.08
N CYS A 33 0.27 -3.65 -0.12
CA CYS A 33 1.66 -4.09 -0.13
C CYS A 33 1.83 -5.60 -0.43
N SER A 34 0.82 -6.26 -1.00
CA SER A 34 0.95 -7.67 -1.39
C SER A 34 1.94 -7.84 -2.54
N CYS A 35 2.86 -8.80 -2.41
CA CYS A 35 3.81 -9.17 -3.46
C CYS A 35 3.31 -10.35 -4.32
N THR A 36 2.09 -10.81 -4.09
CA THR A 36 1.56 -12.04 -4.70
C THR A 36 0.65 -11.70 -5.89
N GLY A 37 0.80 -12.43 -6.99
CA GLY A 37 -0.07 -12.32 -8.17
C GLY A 37 0.41 -11.36 -9.27
N PRO A 38 -0.30 -11.31 -10.41
CA PRO A 38 0.09 -10.54 -11.59
C PRO A 38 0.01 -9.01 -11.38
N ALA A 39 -0.77 -8.55 -10.40
CA ALA A 39 -0.92 -7.13 -10.06
C ALA A 39 0.17 -6.58 -9.13
N CYS A 40 1.20 -7.37 -8.79
CA CYS A 40 2.29 -6.95 -7.92
C CYS A 40 3.03 -5.72 -8.47
N VAL A 41 3.54 -5.80 -9.71
CA VAL A 41 4.30 -4.70 -10.33
C VAL A 41 3.53 -3.38 -10.38
N PRO A 42 2.27 -3.31 -10.88
CA PRO A 42 1.52 -2.06 -10.89
C PRO A 42 1.19 -1.54 -9.48
N ARG A 43 0.93 -2.41 -8.50
CA ARG A 43 0.75 -2.01 -7.08
C ARG A 43 1.98 -1.28 -6.55
N TRP A 44 3.17 -1.88 -6.70
CA TRP A 44 4.42 -1.28 -6.24
C TRP A 44 4.77 0.01 -7.02
N GLY A 45 4.44 0.06 -8.32
CA GLY A 45 4.57 1.27 -9.14
C GLY A 45 3.71 2.43 -8.63
N CYS A 46 2.40 2.20 -8.40
CA CYS A 46 1.49 3.20 -7.83
C CYS A 46 1.93 3.65 -6.44
N LEU A 47 2.37 2.73 -5.58
CA LEU A 47 2.93 3.04 -4.27
C LEU A 47 4.19 3.91 -4.38
N GLY A 48 5.08 3.62 -5.33
CA GLY A 48 6.29 4.39 -5.59
C GLY A 48 6.01 5.83 -6.07
N VAL A 49 5.04 5.99 -6.97
CA VAL A 49 4.60 7.32 -7.44
C VAL A 49 3.96 8.12 -6.31
N LEU A 50 3.07 7.50 -5.53
CA LEU A 50 2.45 8.14 -4.37
C LEU A 50 3.50 8.50 -3.30
N ALA A 51 4.51 7.67 -3.13
CA ALA A 51 5.61 7.93 -2.22
C ALA A 51 6.48 9.13 -2.61
N LEU A 52 6.60 9.42 -3.91
CA LEU A 52 7.25 10.64 -4.41
C LEU A 52 6.40 11.89 -4.15
N LEU A 53 5.06 11.78 -4.27
CA LEU A 53 4.13 12.88 -4.03
C LEU A 53 3.91 13.15 -2.53
N MET A 54 3.97 12.10 -1.71
CA MET A 54 3.68 12.11 -0.29
C MET A 54 4.81 11.38 0.47
N PRO A 55 5.86 12.12 0.90
CA PRO A 55 7.03 11.51 1.54
C PRO A 55 6.71 10.81 2.88
N CYS A 56 5.54 11.06 3.48
CA CYS A 56 5.02 10.32 4.63
C CYS A 56 4.90 8.80 4.39
N ILE A 57 4.73 8.37 3.13
CA ILE A 57 4.65 6.95 2.77
C ILE A 57 6.02 6.26 2.93
N TRP A 58 7.14 6.96 2.80
CA TRP A 58 8.46 6.34 3.05
C TRP A 58 8.62 5.88 4.50
N CYS A 59 7.98 6.55 5.46
CA CYS A 59 7.96 6.14 6.85
C CYS A 59 7.14 4.85 7.08
N TYR A 60 6.32 4.43 6.13
CA TYR A 60 5.58 3.17 6.20
C TYR A 60 6.49 1.95 6.08
N LEU A 61 7.48 1.98 5.17
CA LEU A 61 8.42 0.88 4.96
C LEU A 61 9.17 0.44 6.24
N PRO A 62 9.83 1.34 7.00
CA PRO A 62 10.51 0.96 8.24
C PRO A 62 9.52 0.49 9.30
N VAL A 63 8.36 1.14 9.44
CA VAL A 63 7.33 0.73 10.41
C VAL A 63 6.75 -0.64 10.08
N ALA A 64 6.48 -0.93 8.81
CA ALA A 64 6.02 -2.23 8.34
C ALA A 64 7.09 -3.32 8.54
N GLY A 65 8.36 -2.99 8.29
CA GLY A 65 9.50 -3.87 8.56
C GLY A 65 9.66 -4.20 10.06
N CYS A 66 9.63 -3.18 10.93
CA CYS A 66 9.67 -3.35 12.37
C CYS A 66 8.51 -4.21 12.89
N ARG A 67 7.29 -3.99 12.36
CA ARG A 67 6.13 -4.84 12.70
C ARG A 67 6.38 -6.30 12.34
N LYS A 68 6.84 -6.57 11.12
CA LYS A 68 7.15 -7.94 10.65
C LYS A 68 8.19 -8.62 11.54
N ALA A 69 9.26 -7.90 11.90
CA ALA A 69 10.31 -8.39 12.78
C ALA A 69 9.81 -8.68 14.21
N CYS A 70 8.99 -7.80 14.79
CA CYS A 70 8.41 -8.02 16.12
C CYS A 70 7.34 -9.12 16.15
N SER A 71 6.60 -9.36 15.06
CA SER A 71 5.64 -10.48 14.96
C SER A 71 6.31 -11.84 14.67
N SER A 72 7.62 -11.88 14.47
CA SER A 72 8.40 -13.11 14.30
C SER A 72 8.96 -13.67 15.63
N CYS A 73 8.62 -13.06 16.77
CA CYS A 73 8.97 -13.52 18.11
C CYS A 73 7.84 -14.28 18.79
#